data_AF-A0A4Y9FHG9-F1
#
_entry.id   AF-A0A4Y9FHG9-F1
#
_cell.length_a   1.000
_cell.length_b   1.000
_cell.length_c   1.000
_cell.angle_alpha   90.00
_cell.angle_beta   90.00
_cell.angle_gamma   90.00
#
_symmetry.space_group_name_H-M   'P 1'
#
loop_
_entity.id
_entity.type
_entity.pdbx_description
1 polymer ?
#
loop_
_entity_poly.entity_id
_entity_poly.type
_entity_poly.pdbx_seq_one_letter_code
_entity_poly.pdbx_strand_id
1 'polypeptide(L)' 'MNLREDGGWLRVRVQGYPFFSLFHVAEDGSRTTLGLWHRAGEVPFALEGLPPGGQWEVQVSDGLEVRILRFAR' A
#
# COMPACT_ATOMS: atom_id res chain seq x y z
N MET A 1 -11.50 -1.61 0.97
CA MET A 1 -10.08 -1.98 0.81
C MET A 1 -9.70 -2.93 1.91
N ASN A 2 -8.85 -3.92 1.64
CA ASN A 2 -8.37 -4.88 2.63
C ASN A 2 -6.85 -5.06 2.48
N LEU A 3 -6.13 -5.04 3.60
CA LEU A 3 -4.70 -5.27 3.70
C LEU A 3 -4.49 -6.45 4.64
N ARG A 4 -3.68 -7.43 4.23
CA ARG A 4 -3.36 -8.59 5.05
C ARG A 4 -1.91 -8.97 4.89
N GLU A 5 -1.17 -8.99 6.00
CA GLU A 5 0.18 -9.56 6.04
C GLU A 5 0.13 -11.08 6.26
N ASP A 6 0.97 -11.80 5.52
CA ASP A 6 1.15 -13.24 5.65
C ASP A 6 2.54 -13.64 5.14
N GLY A 7 3.35 -14.29 5.99
CA GLY A 7 4.63 -14.87 5.60
C GLY A 7 5.62 -13.93 4.90
N GLY A 8 5.71 -12.66 5.31
CA GLY A 8 6.61 -11.67 4.67
C GLY A 8 6.04 -11.02 3.40
N TRP A 9 4.76 -11.24 3.13
CA TRP A 9 4.02 -10.60 2.04
C TRP A 9 2.88 -9.76 2.59
N LEU A 10 2.58 -8.66 1.92
CA LEU A 10 1.35 -7.91 2.11
C LEU A 10 0.45 -8.13 0.90
N ARG A 11 -0.72 -8.73 1.11
CA ARG A 11 -1.80 -8.74 0.11
C ARG A 11 -2.64 -7.49 0.26
N VAL A 12 -2.75 -6.73 -0.83
CA VAL A 12 -3.60 -5.55 -0.90
C VAL A 12 -4.72 -5.81 -1.89
N ARG A 13 -5.97 -5.66 -1.42
CA ARG A 13 -7.17 -5.71 -2.26
C ARG A 13 -7.81 -4.33 -2.34
N VAL A 14 -7.72 -3.72 -3.52
CA VAL A 14 -8.35 -2.43 -3.84
C VAL A 14 -9.59 -2.63 -4.70
N GLN A 15 -10.68 -1.94 -4.33
CA GLN A 15 -11.96 -1.91 -5.05
C GLN A 15 -12.54 -0.50 -4.99
N GLY A 16 -13.38 -0.14 -5.96
CA GLY A 16 -14.03 1.18 -6.03
C GLY A 16 -13.19 2.27 -6.69
N TYR A 17 -11.90 2.01 -6.95
CA TYR A 17 -11.00 2.87 -7.74
C TYR A 17 -10.26 1.99 -8.76
N PRO A 18 -9.95 2.49 -9.97
CA PRO A 18 -9.23 1.75 -11.01
C PRO A 18 -7.72 1.61 -10.77
N PHE A 19 -7.11 2.53 -10.01
CA PHE A 19 -5.66 2.53 -9.76
C PHE A 19 -5.31 2.74 -8.29
N PHE A 20 -4.14 2.25 -7.88
CA PHE A 20 -3.56 2.57 -6.59
C PHE A 20 -2.02 2.57 -6.58
N SER A 21 -1.45 3.29 -5.63
CA SER A 21 -0.03 3.22 -5.25
C SER A 21 0.07 2.85 -3.77
N LEU A 22 1.13 2.15 -3.39
CA LEU A 22 1.35 1.62 -2.05
C LEU A 22 2.73 2.02 -1.54
N PHE A 23 2.77 2.48 -0.29
CA PHE A 23 3.98 2.89 0.39
C PHE A 23 3.99 2.36 1.83
N HIS A 24 5.16 1.98 2.31
CA HIS A 24 5.46 1.85 3.73
C HIS A 24 5.95 3.19 4.26
N VAL A 25 5.39 3.66 5.37
CA VAL A 25 5.89 4.83 6.11
C VAL A 25 6.38 4.32 7.46
N ALA A 26 7.70 4.32 7.65
CA ALA A 26 8.33 3.89 8.89
C ALA A 26 8.10 4.91 10.02
N GLU A 27 8.38 4.51 11.27
CA GLU A 27 8.17 5.36 12.46
C GLU A 27 9.04 6.63 12.48
N ASP A 28 10.20 6.58 11.83
CA ASP A 28 11.09 7.72 11.64
C ASP A 28 10.62 8.68 10.52
N GLY A 29 9.51 8.34 9.84
CA GLY A 29 8.94 9.09 8.73
C GLY A 29 9.52 8.72 7.36
N SER A 30 10.49 7.83 7.28
CA SER A 30 11.03 7.32 6.01
C SER A 30 9.92 6.64 5.21
N ARG A 31 9.82 6.95 3.91
CA ARG A 31 8.74 6.48 3.03
C ARG A 31 9.28 5.62 1.89
N THR A 32 8.99 4.33 1.93
CA THR A 32 9.40 3.35 0.91
C THR A 32 8.23 3.02 -0.02
N THR A 33 8.46 3.17 -1.31
CA THR A 33 7.47 2.82 -2.34
C THR A 33 7.49 1.32 -2.62
N LEU A 34 6.32 0.67 -2.55
CA LEU A 34 6.16 -0.74 -2.92
C LEU A 34 5.51 -0.93 -4.28
N GLY A 35 4.63 -0.01 -4.67
CA GLY A 35 3.96 -0.05 -5.97
C GLY A 35 3.48 1.33 -6.38
N LEU A 36 3.57 1.64 -7.67
CA LEU A 36 3.10 2.89 -8.26
C LEU A 36 2.09 2.59 -9.37
N TRP A 37 0.95 3.28 -9.35
CA TRP A 37 -0.05 3.22 -10.40
C TRP A 37 -0.47 1.79 -10.80
N HIS A 38 -0.52 0.89 -9.82
CA HIS A 38 -1.02 -0.45 -10.02
C HIS A 38 -2.50 -0.41 -10.38
N ARG A 39 -2.91 -1.24 -11.33
CA ARG A 39 -4.34 -1.49 -11.56
C ARG A 39 -4.96 -2.13 -10.33
N ALA A 40 -6.14 -1.65 -9.94
CA ALA A 40 -6.86 -2.19 -8.80
C ALA A 40 -7.24 -3.67 -9.00
N GLY A 41 -7.36 -4.37 -7.87
CA GLY A 41 -7.44 -5.83 -7.80
C GLY A 41 -6.82 -6.31 -6.50
N GLU A 42 -6.52 -7.61 -6.44
CA GLU A 42 -5.70 -8.19 -5.37
C GLU A 42 -4.26 -8.37 -5.88
N VAL A 43 -3.31 -7.77 -5.17
CA VAL A 43 -1.88 -7.80 -5.55
C VAL A 43 -1.04 -8.09 -4.31
N PRO A 44 -0.09 -9.05 -4.38
CA PRO A 44 0.89 -9.27 -3.33
C PRO A 44 2.11 -8.35 -3.48
N PHE A 45 2.64 -7.85 -2.37
CA PHE A 45 3.89 -7.08 -2.29
C PHE A 45 4.83 -7.75 -1.29
N ALA A 46 6.10 -7.92 -1.66
CA ALA A 46 7.13 -8.43 -0.76
C ALA A 46 7.46 -7.39 0.31
N LEU A 47 7.62 -7.83 1.56
CA LEU A 47 7.97 -6.98 2.70
C LEU A 47 9.44 -7.11 3.11
N GLU A 48 10.22 -7.90 2.36
CA GLU A 48 11.63 -8.11 2.62
C GLU A 48 12.40 -6.78 2.57
N GLY A 49 13.22 -6.54 3.58
CA GLY A 49 14.03 -5.32 3.69
C GLY A 49 13.28 -4.08 4.17
N LEU A 50 11.95 -4.16 4.40
CA LEU A 50 11.23 -3.04 5.03
C LEU A 50 11.52 -2.97 6.53
N PRO A 51 11.67 -1.76 7.10
CA PRO A 51 11.68 -1.58 8.54
C PRO A 51 10.40 -2.14 9.17
N PRO A 52 10.46 -2.67 10.41
CA PRO A 52 9.27 -3.12 11.14
C PRO A 52 8.37 -1.93 11.53
N GLY A 53 7.11 -2.21 11.85
CA GLY A 53 6.16 -1.22 12.36
C GLY A 53 5.79 -0.13 11.35
N GLY A 54 5.34 1.03 11.85
CA GLY A 54 4.92 2.16 11.03
C GLY A 54 3.50 2.04 10.46
N GLN A 55 3.32 2.49 9.22
CA GLN A 55 2.01 2.57 8.57
C GLN A 55 2.07 2.19 7.09
N TRP A 56 0.94 1.70 6.60
CA TRP A 56 0.67 1.58 5.18
C TRP A 56 0.00 2.85 4.68
N GLU A 57 0.61 3.52 3.71
CA GLU A 57 -0.05 4.57 2.94
C GLU A 57 -0.50 4.00 1.59
N VAL A 58 -1.80 4.02 1.35
CA VAL A 58 -2.39 3.61 0.08
C VAL A 58 -3.02 4.82 -0.58
N GLN A 59 -2.55 5.13 -1.77
CA GLN A 59 -3.11 6.18 -2.60
C GLN A 59 -4.01 5.53 -3.64
N VAL A 60 -5.30 5.83 -3.66
CA VAL A 60 -6.25 5.32 -4.66
C VAL A 60 -6.61 6.44 -5.63
N SER A 61 -6.76 6.10 -6.91
CA SER A 61 -7.03 7.08 -7.97
C SER A 61 -8.01 6.56 -9.01
N ASP A 62 -8.85 7.46 -9.52
CA ASP A 62 -9.70 7.27 -10.70
C ASP A 62 -9.02 7.69 -12.01
N GLY A 63 -7.76 8.13 -11.94
CA GLY A 63 -7.00 8.69 -13.06
C GLY A 63 -7.02 10.22 -13.11
N LEU A 64 -7.83 10.88 -12.28
CA LEU A 64 -7.93 12.34 -12.18
C LEU A 64 -7.62 12.83 -10.76
N GLU A 65 -8.26 12.21 -9.76
CA GLU A 65 -8.07 12.52 -8.35
C GLU A 65 -7.26 11.45 -7.64
N VAL A 66 -6.61 11.83 -6.54
CA VAL A 66 -5.91 10.91 -5.64
C VAL A 66 -6.48 11.08 -4.23
N ARG A 67 -6.84 9.97 -3.60
CA ARG A 67 -7.19 9.91 -2.18
C ARG A 67 -6.17 9.10 -1.41
N ILE A 68 -5.75 9.62 -0.27
CA ILE A 68 -4.74 8.99 0.58
C ILE A 68 -5.43 8.34 1.77
N LEU A 69 -5.15 7.06 1.97
CA LEU A 69 -5.63 6.26 3.08
C LEU A 69 -4.43 5.73 3.87
N ARG A 70 -4.49 5.79 5.19
CA ARG A 70 -3.42 5.30 6.07
C ARG A 70 -3.93 4.23 7.01
N PHE A 71 -3.14 3.17 7.18
CA PHE A 71 -3.46 2.04 8.05
C PHE A 71 -2.25 1.78 8.95
N ALA A 72 -2.49 1.44 10.22
CA ALA A 72 -1.44 0.90 11.06
C ALA A 72 -0.91 -0.40 10.43
N ARG A 73 0.40 -0.58 10.53
CA ARG A 73 1.04 -1.85 10.19
C ARG A 73 0.97 -2.80 11.37
#